data_AF-T0PJF4-F1
#
_entry.id   AF-T0PJF4-F1
#
_cell.length_a   1.000
_cell.length_b   1.000
_cell.length_c   1.000
_cell.angle_alpha   90.00
_cell.angle_beta   90.00
_cell.angle_gamma   90.00
#
_symmetry.space_group_name_H-M   'P 1'
#
loop_
_entity.id
_entity.type
_entity.pdbx_description
1 polymer ?
#
loop_
_entity_poly.entity_id
_entity_poly.type
_entity_poly.pdbx_seq_one_letter_code
_entity_poly.pdbx_strand_id
1 'polypeptide(L)'
;MKKTWTMANSIKRQARCDTSMTTNGAVYLETVLRNIDFGIFYSCWGNGFDIGIGAELQLSSEGRAWLAMVSGATPQLSTSDEALYWRSFGLTSFETQWQNYKQLGVRNSYSIINAFGIAYPLTLVSQAGSYRRGSQTTYKMYWSLANDLSAVAMNTSGIGGLSLLRSSANYAFANTSLFNVYAINGTLASPLPPGSQLTTSLLGPFGSIDMVYVPPPPKVQQLMSTLLELTRAPLAGTLAVQAAYYNITPLDISYPVPGAWLALPYPASYGGSPLCPDITASRLMTAGLFAIVSYDAICLSASGTTARIQPTRQHYVLSALMAQLDSSTNMTRVCAHDVAYVLQCAVYLRSTVSYINSYVPQSEAVRASILDIRDTVRALDISFLLFFRDNASTPVLQLQ
;
A
#
# COMPACT_ATOMS: atom_id res chain seq x y z
N MET A 1 -25.98 -12.58 8.20
CA MET A 1 -25.55 -12.50 6.79
C MET A 1 -25.69 -13.83 6.07
N LYS A 2 -26.58 -13.89 5.06
CA LYS A 2 -26.66 -14.99 4.11
C LYS A 2 -25.89 -14.58 2.84
N LYS A 3 -24.87 -15.36 2.44
CA LYS A 3 -23.98 -15.05 1.29
C LYS A 3 -24.67 -15.41 -0.05
N THR A 4 -25.87 -14.87 -0.27
CA THR A 4 -26.79 -15.32 -1.33
C THR A 4 -26.44 -14.73 -2.70
N TRP A 5 -26.10 -13.45 -2.76
CA TRP A 5 -25.83 -12.73 -4.01
C TRP A 5 -24.36 -12.36 -4.12
N THR A 6 -23.74 -12.75 -5.24
CA THR A 6 -22.32 -12.52 -5.51
C THR A 6 -22.16 -11.38 -6.50
N MET A 7 -21.11 -10.57 -6.32
CA MET A 7 -20.88 -9.31 -7.06
C MET A 7 -19.52 -9.22 -7.74
N ALA A 8 -18.65 -10.23 -7.60
CA ALA A 8 -17.31 -10.12 -8.16
C ALA A 8 -17.35 -10.07 -9.69
N ASN A 9 -16.64 -9.09 -10.28
CA ASN A 9 -16.60 -8.84 -11.72
C ASN A 9 -16.04 -10.00 -12.56
N SER A 10 -15.36 -10.99 -11.96
CA SER A 10 -14.85 -12.19 -12.63
C SER A 10 -15.00 -13.44 -11.77
N ILE A 11 -15.04 -14.61 -12.42
CA ILE A 11 -15.10 -15.92 -11.73
C ILE A 11 -13.87 -16.13 -10.85
N LYS A 12 -12.67 -15.79 -11.34
CA LYS A 12 -11.44 -15.93 -10.57
C LYS A 12 -11.45 -15.05 -9.32
N ARG A 13 -11.96 -13.82 -9.41
CA ARG A 13 -12.11 -12.95 -8.24
C ARG A 13 -13.15 -13.51 -7.27
N GLN A 14 -14.28 -14.03 -7.76
CA GLN A 14 -15.28 -14.66 -6.90
C GLN A 14 -14.67 -15.82 -6.09
N ALA A 15 -13.94 -16.72 -6.75
CA ALA A 15 -13.26 -17.83 -6.09
C ALA A 15 -12.24 -17.37 -5.03
N ARG A 16 -11.53 -16.26 -5.27
CA ARG A 16 -10.65 -15.67 -4.23
C ARG A 16 -11.46 -15.14 -3.05
N CYS A 17 -12.55 -14.41 -3.30
CA CYS A 17 -13.41 -13.91 -2.22
C CYS A 17 -13.94 -15.05 -1.34
N ASP A 18 -14.33 -16.17 -1.95
CA ASP A 18 -14.90 -17.34 -1.27
C ASP A 18 -13.85 -18.15 -0.50
N THR A 19 -12.58 -18.10 -0.89
CA THR A 19 -11.51 -18.90 -0.27
C THR A 19 -10.67 -18.12 0.74
N SER A 20 -10.40 -16.82 0.52
CA SER A 20 -9.42 -16.07 1.32
C SER A 20 -9.95 -14.79 1.96
N MET A 21 -11.16 -14.33 1.63
CA MET A 21 -11.69 -13.04 2.13
C MET A 21 -12.95 -13.20 2.99
N THR A 22 -13.31 -14.43 3.36
CA THR A 22 -14.60 -14.75 4.00
C THR A 22 -14.79 -14.18 5.40
N THR A 23 -13.69 -13.81 6.07
CA THR A 23 -13.68 -13.24 7.42
C THR A 23 -13.57 -11.70 7.42
N ASN A 24 -13.35 -11.08 6.26
CA ASN A 24 -13.25 -9.64 6.13
C ASN A 24 -14.63 -9.03 5.84
N GLY A 25 -15.19 -8.28 6.79
CA GLY A 25 -16.48 -7.62 6.64
C GLY A 25 -16.54 -6.64 5.46
N ALA A 26 -15.41 -6.07 5.04
CA ALA A 26 -15.36 -5.07 3.97
C ALA A 26 -15.70 -5.64 2.57
N VAL A 27 -15.69 -6.97 2.37
CA VAL A 27 -16.09 -7.57 1.08
C VAL A 27 -17.60 -7.78 0.95
N TYR A 28 -18.37 -7.58 2.02
CA TYR A 28 -19.81 -7.77 2.04
C TYR A 28 -20.53 -6.42 2.03
N LEU A 29 -21.28 -6.11 0.98
CA LEU A 29 -21.99 -4.83 0.87
C LEU A 29 -22.96 -4.56 2.04
N GLU A 30 -23.59 -5.62 2.57
CA GLU A 30 -24.49 -5.54 3.74
C GLU A 30 -23.82 -4.89 4.95
N THR A 31 -22.54 -5.18 5.23
CA THR A 31 -21.84 -4.61 6.40
C THR A 31 -21.73 -3.10 6.30
N VAL A 32 -21.49 -2.59 5.10
CA VAL A 32 -21.40 -1.15 4.82
C VAL A 32 -22.78 -0.50 4.92
N LEU A 33 -23.79 -1.03 4.22
CA LEU A 33 -25.11 -0.41 4.14
C LEU A 33 -25.84 -0.38 5.49
N ARG A 34 -25.60 -1.37 6.37
CA ARG A 34 -26.15 -1.37 7.74
C ARG A 34 -25.55 -0.31 8.66
N ASN A 35 -24.39 0.26 8.30
CA ASN A 35 -23.59 1.14 9.14
C ASN A 35 -23.49 2.58 8.61
N ILE A 36 -24.29 2.93 7.59
CA ILE A 36 -24.35 4.28 7.03
C ILE A 36 -25.78 4.81 7.07
N ASP A 37 -25.93 6.13 6.90
CA ASP A 37 -27.21 6.72 6.56
C ASP A 37 -27.56 6.33 5.11
N PHE A 38 -28.52 5.41 4.96
CA PHE A 38 -28.94 4.94 3.65
C PHE A 38 -29.58 6.05 2.81
N GLY A 39 -30.27 7.02 3.42
CA GLY A 39 -30.88 8.14 2.70
C GLY A 39 -29.83 9.02 2.04
N ILE A 40 -28.74 9.35 2.75
CA ILE A 40 -27.60 10.09 2.19
C ILE A 40 -26.92 9.27 1.09
N PHE A 41 -26.68 7.98 1.32
CA PHE A 41 -26.13 7.09 0.29
C PHE A 41 -26.99 7.07 -0.97
N TYR A 42 -28.30 6.88 -0.80
CA TYR A 42 -29.27 6.76 -1.88
C TYR A 42 -29.43 8.07 -2.65
N SER A 43 -29.32 9.23 -1.99
CA SER A 43 -29.33 10.54 -2.67
C SER A 43 -28.17 10.70 -3.68
N CYS A 44 -27.02 10.10 -3.40
CA CYS A 44 -25.84 10.17 -4.26
C CYS A 44 -25.78 9.01 -5.28
N TRP A 45 -26.19 7.80 -4.86
CA TRP A 45 -25.91 6.55 -5.57
C TRP A 45 -27.16 5.75 -5.94
N GLY A 46 -28.36 6.22 -5.59
CA GLY A 46 -29.62 5.49 -5.70
C GLY A 46 -29.90 4.96 -7.10
N ASN A 47 -29.75 5.81 -8.13
CA ASN A 47 -29.96 5.37 -9.52
C ASN A 47 -29.04 4.19 -9.91
N GLY A 48 -27.75 4.28 -9.60
CA GLY A 48 -26.80 3.19 -9.87
C GLY A 48 -27.04 1.96 -9.00
N PHE A 49 -27.45 2.16 -7.75
CA PHE A 49 -27.80 1.08 -6.82
C PHE A 49 -29.04 0.31 -7.30
N ASP A 50 -30.08 1.02 -7.75
CA ASP A 50 -31.31 0.42 -8.24
C ASP A 50 -31.07 -0.37 -9.52
N ILE A 51 -30.30 0.18 -10.47
CA ILE A 51 -29.93 -0.52 -11.71
C ILE A 51 -29.05 -1.74 -11.40
N GLY A 52 -27.95 -1.53 -10.67
CA GLY A 52 -26.92 -2.54 -10.48
C GLY A 52 -27.29 -3.63 -9.47
N ILE A 53 -28.22 -3.37 -8.55
CA ILE A 53 -28.49 -4.27 -7.41
C ILE A 53 -30.00 -4.38 -7.17
N GLY A 54 -30.66 -3.25 -6.96
CA GLY A 54 -32.06 -3.20 -6.49
C GLY A 54 -33.03 -3.96 -7.40
N ALA A 55 -32.97 -3.72 -8.72
CA ALA A 55 -33.88 -4.31 -9.69
C ALA A 55 -33.87 -5.85 -9.67
N GLU A 56 -32.69 -6.46 -9.56
CA GLU A 56 -32.56 -7.92 -9.46
C GLU A 56 -33.09 -8.44 -8.11
N LEU A 57 -32.76 -7.76 -7.01
CA LEU A 57 -33.23 -8.18 -5.67
C LEU A 57 -34.75 -8.05 -5.50
N GLN A 58 -35.38 -7.11 -6.20
CA GLN A 58 -36.84 -6.94 -6.19
C GLN A 58 -37.59 -8.16 -6.75
N LEU A 59 -36.94 -9.04 -7.52
CA LEU A 59 -37.58 -10.22 -8.13
C LEU A 59 -37.89 -11.33 -7.11
N SER A 60 -37.15 -11.41 -6.01
CA SER A 60 -37.29 -12.47 -5.00
C SER A 60 -37.84 -11.95 -3.67
N SER A 61 -38.50 -12.81 -2.90
CA SER A 61 -39.00 -12.43 -1.57
C SER A 61 -37.86 -12.13 -0.59
N GLU A 62 -36.77 -12.88 -0.69
CA GLU A 62 -35.54 -12.76 0.08
C GLU A 62 -34.81 -11.47 -0.23
N GLY A 63 -34.72 -11.09 -1.52
CA GLY A 63 -34.10 -9.85 -1.94
C GLY A 63 -34.89 -8.61 -1.50
N ARG A 64 -36.22 -8.64 -1.59
CA ARG A 64 -37.09 -7.58 -1.03
C ARG A 64 -36.92 -7.41 0.48
N ALA A 65 -36.85 -8.52 1.21
CA ALA A 65 -36.60 -8.49 2.65
C ALA A 65 -35.21 -7.92 2.98
N TRP A 66 -34.18 -8.28 2.21
CA TRP A 66 -32.84 -7.72 2.36
C TRP A 66 -32.79 -6.22 2.07
N LEU A 67 -33.44 -5.76 0.98
CA LEU A 67 -33.54 -4.34 0.64
C LEU A 67 -34.21 -3.55 1.77
N ALA A 68 -35.34 -4.04 2.30
CA ALA A 68 -36.03 -3.41 3.41
C ALA A 68 -35.18 -3.36 4.70
N MET A 69 -34.31 -4.36 4.91
CA MET A 69 -33.39 -4.39 6.04
C MET A 69 -32.30 -3.33 5.91
N VAL A 70 -31.74 -3.09 4.72
CA VAL A 70 -30.62 -2.13 4.54
C VAL A 70 -31.07 -0.69 4.28
N SER A 71 -32.31 -0.46 3.85
CA SER A 71 -32.80 0.86 3.43
C SER A 71 -33.31 1.78 4.55
N GLY A 72 -32.98 1.49 5.82
CA GLY A 72 -33.39 2.29 6.96
C GLY A 72 -32.73 3.68 7.03
N ALA A 73 -33.42 4.67 7.60
CA ALA A 73 -32.94 6.05 7.70
C ALA A 73 -31.74 6.24 8.67
N THR A 74 -31.48 5.28 9.56
CA THR A 74 -30.35 5.31 10.50
C THR A 74 -29.76 3.91 10.65
N PRO A 75 -28.46 3.78 11.02
CA PRO A 75 -27.89 2.49 11.37
C PRO A 75 -28.77 1.78 12.41
N GLN A 76 -29.16 0.54 12.11
CA GLN A 76 -30.16 -0.17 12.91
C GLN A 76 -29.67 -0.56 14.31
N LEU A 77 -28.35 -0.55 14.51
CA LEU A 77 -27.67 -1.04 15.69
C LEU A 77 -26.54 -0.09 16.08
N SER A 78 -26.14 -0.14 17.36
CA SER A 78 -24.90 0.52 17.79
C SER A 78 -23.68 -0.13 17.14
N THR A 79 -22.55 0.58 17.10
CA THR A 79 -21.30 0.02 16.55
C THR A 79 -20.82 -1.22 17.31
N SER A 80 -21.12 -1.31 18.62
CA SER A 80 -20.80 -2.49 19.43
C SER A 80 -21.67 -3.68 19.04
N ASP A 81 -22.97 -3.46 18.87
CA ASP A 81 -23.93 -4.51 18.50
C ASP A 81 -23.71 -5.00 17.07
N GLU A 82 -23.38 -4.11 16.11
CA GLU A 82 -22.97 -4.52 14.76
C GLU A 82 -21.72 -5.39 14.81
N ALA A 83 -20.73 -5.05 15.63
CA ALA A 83 -19.53 -5.86 15.77
C ALA A 83 -19.83 -7.25 16.38
N LEU A 84 -20.80 -7.36 17.29
CA LEU A 84 -21.27 -8.66 17.80
C LEU A 84 -22.02 -9.46 16.73
N TYR A 85 -22.92 -8.81 15.98
CA TYR A 85 -23.64 -9.40 14.85
C TYR A 85 -22.67 -9.90 13.77
N TRP A 86 -21.65 -9.12 13.39
CA TRP A 86 -20.65 -9.54 12.42
C TRP A 86 -19.86 -10.77 12.88
N ARG A 87 -19.44 -10.79 14.15
CA ARG A 87 -18.72 -11.93 14.73
C ARG A 87 -19.56 -13.20 14.77
N SER A 88 -20.89 -13.10 14.92
CA SER A 88 -21.77 -14.28 14.84
C SER A 88 -21.80 -14.92 13.45
N PHE A 89 -21.33 -14.22 12.41
CA PHE A 89 -21.14 -14.74 11.05
C PHE A 89 -19.67 -15.04 10.71
N GLY A 90 -18.78 -15.06 11.72
CA GLY A 90 -17.36 -15.37 11.54
C GLY A 90 -16.54 -14.24 10.93
N LEU A 91 -17.06 -13.01 10.91
CA LEU A 91 -16.29 -11.84 10.47
C LEU A 91 -15.38 -11.36 11.61
N THR A 92 -14.10 -11.22 11.32
CA THR A 92 -13.06 -10.88 12.32
C THR A 92 -12.36 -9.56 12.04
N SER A 93 -12.40 -9.08 10.79
CA SER A 93 -11.74 -7.84 10.39
C SER A 93 -12.63 -7.00 9.46
N PHE A 94 -12.30 -5.72 9.31
CA PHE A 94 -12.88 -4.83 8.31
C PHE A 94 -11.74 -4.07 7.64
N GLU A 95 -11.21 -4.65 6.56
CA GLU A 95 -10.02 -4.18 5.87
C GLU A 95 -10.39 -3.75 4.44
N THR A 96 -10.33 -2.45 4.19
CA THR A 96 -10.55 -1.89 2.85
C THR A 96 -9.33 -2.08 1.97
N GLN A 97 -9.54 -2.15 0.66
CA GLN A 97 -8.41 -2.19 -0.29
C GLN A 97 -7.51 -0.96 -0.14
N TRP A 98 -6.20 -1.19 -0.26
CA TRP A 98 -5.23 -0.11 -0.34
C TRP A 98 -5.46 0.69 -1.62
N GLN A 99 -5.42 2.02 -1.50
CA GLN A 99 -5.70 2.93 -2.60
C GLN A 99 -5.04 4.29 -2.35
N ASN A 100 -4.87 5.09 -3.40
CA ASN A 100 -4.34 6.46 -3.29
C ASN A 100 -5.23 7.57 -3.88
N TYR A 101 -6.47 7.25 -4.26
CA TYR A 101 -7.47 8.23 -4.70
C TYR A 101 -8.13 9.01 -3.56
N LYS A 102 -7.97 8.56 -2.32
CA LYS A 102 -8.46 9.20 -1.10
C LYS A 102 -7.39 9.11 -0.02
N GLN A 103 -6.98 10.27 0.47
CA GLN A 103 -6.25 10.40 1.72
C GLN A 103 -7.20 10.16 2.88
N LEU A 104 -6.91 9.14 3.69
CA LEU A 104 -7.68 8.87 4.90
C LEU A 104 -7.33 9.93 5.95
N GLY A 105 -8.37 10.43 6.62
CA GLY A 105 -8.20 11.33 7.75
C GLY A 105 -7.91 10.53 9.01
N VAL A 106 -6.93 10.98 9.79
CA VAL A 106 -6.56 10.37 11.07
C VAL A 106 -6.37 11.47 12.09
N ARG A 107 -7.02 11.33 13.25
CA ARG A 107 -6.80 12.19 14.43
C ARG A 107 -6.51 11.29 15.62
N ASN A 108 -5.25 11.26 16.02
CA ASN A 108 -4.80 10.51 17.19
C ASN A 108 -4.28 11.50 18.22
N SER A 109 -4.79 11.42 19.45
CA SER A 109 -4.33 12.21 20.59
C SER A 109 -4.34 11.35 21.85
N TYR A 110 -3.41 11.61 22.76
CA TYR A 110 -3.45 11.11 24.14
C TYR A 110 -3.55 12.31 25.09
N SER A 111 -4.00 12.10 26.32
CA SER A 111 -4.05 13.19 27.31
C SER A 111 -3.00 12.98 28.38
N ILE A 112 -2.30 14.05 28.77
CA ILE A 112 -1.46 14.08 29.97
C ILE A 112 -2.24 14.77 31.08
N ILE A 113 -2.34 14.11 32.23
CA ILE A 113 -2.95 14.69 33.43
C ILE A 113 -1.82 15.28 34.27
N ASN A 114 -1.90 16.58 34.58
CA ASN A 114 -0.92 17.22 35.45
C ASN A 114 -1.18 16.90 36.94
N ALA A 115 -0.29 17.34 37.83
CA ALA A 115 -0.42 17.11 39.27
C ALA A 115 -1.68 17.73 39.91
N PHE A 116 -2.36 18.64 39.21
CA PHE A 116 -3.62 19.27 39.65
C PHE A 116 -4.88 18.58 39.09
N GLY A 117 -4.73 17.44 38.39
CA GLY A 117 -5.84 16.70 37.81
C GLY A 117 -6.38 17.26 36.49
N ILE A 118 -5.69 18.24 35.89
CA ILE A 118 -6.10 18.84 34.60
C ILE A 118 -5.55 18.00 33.46
N ALA A 119 -6.44 17.52 32.59
CA ALA A 119 -6.10 16.77 31.39
C ALA A 119 -5.78 17.71 30.21
N TYR A 120 -4.59 17.57 29.64
CA TYR A 120 -4.15 18.28 28.43
C TYR A 120 -4.03 17.30 27.26
N PRO A 121 -4.83 17.46 26.20
CA PRO A 121 -4.73 16.60 25.02
C PRO A 121 -3.49 16.97 24.20
N LEU A 122 -2.66 15.98 23.92
CA LEU A 122 -1.53 16.04 23.01
C LEU A 122 -1.84 15.26 21.74
N THR A 123 -1.89 15.98 20.62
CA THR A 123 -2.13 15.40 19.29
C THR A 123 -0.86 14.70 18.81
N LEU A 124 -0.95 13.39 18.56
CA LEU A 124 0.11 12.58 17.96
C LEU A 124 0.13 12.74 16.44
N VAL A 125 -1.05 12.66 15.83
CA VAL A 125 -1.23 12.75 14.37
C VAL A 125 -2.52 13.49 14.10
N SER A 126 -2.47 14.47 13.21
CA SER A 126 -3.65 15.14 12.66
C SER A 126 -3.50 15.26 11.15
N GLN A 127 -4.18 14.38 10.44
CA GLN A 127 -4.22 14.32 8.99
C GLN A 127 -5.67 14.49 8.53
N ALA A 128 -5.93 15.50 7.71
CA ALA A 128 -7.24 15.69 7.11
C ALA A 128 -7.48 14.66 5.98
N GLY A 129 -8.72 14.20 5.87
CA GLY A 129 -9.13 13.38 4.74
C GLY A 129 -9.38 14.24 3.50
N SER A 130 -8.92 13.79 2.34
CA SER A 130 -9.10 14.52 1.08
C SER A 130 -9.14 13.57 -0.12
N TYR A 131 -9.81 13.98 -1.20
CA TYR A 131 -9.81 13.23 -2.44
C TYR A 131 -8.65 13.66 -3.33
N ARG A 132 -7.99 12.69 -3.96
CA ARG A 132 -6.84 12.85 -4.86
C ARG A 132 -7.14 12.31 -6.27
N ARG A 133 -8.39 12.45 -6.72
CA ARG A 133 -8.89 11.84 -7.97
C ARG A 133 -8.07 12.18 -9.22
N GLY A 134 -7.51 13.39 -9.30
CA GLY A 134 -6.69 13.82 -10.45
C GLY A 134 -5.24 13.33 -10.43
N SER A 135 -4.72 12.89 -9.27
CA SER A 135 -3.33 12.45 -9.09
C SER A 135 -3.21 10.99 -8.66
N GLN A 136 -4.32 10.26 -8.61
CA GLN A 136 -4.36 8.86 -8.21
C GLN A 136 -3.80 7.95 -9.31
N THR A 137 -3.28 6.81 -8.91
CA THR A 137 -2.69 5.81 -9.82
C THR A 137 -3.31 4.41 -9.64
N THR A 138 -4.29 4.28 -8.74
CA THR A 138 -4.83 3.01 -8.24
C THR A 138 -6.14 2.56 -8.90
N TYR A 139 -6.88 3.43 -9.58
CA TYR A 139 -8.15 3.07 -10.25
C TYR A 139 -8.01 1.93 -11.26
N LYS A 140 -6.84 1.80 -11.90
CA LYS A 140 -6.56 0.68 -12.82
C LYS A 140 -6.58 -0.67 -12.11
N MET A 141 -6.27 -0.76 -10.82
CA MET A 141 -6.32 -2.01 -10.07
C MET A 141 -7.77 -2.38 -9.75
N TYR A 142 -8.45 -1.49 -9.03
CA TYR A 142 -9.90 -1.46 -8.87
C TYR A 142 -10.34 -0.04 -8.51
N TRP A 143 -11.36 0.50 -9.19
CA TRP A 143 -11.78 1.89 -9.06
C TRP A 143 -12.87 2.13 -8.00
N SER A 144 -13.16 1.16 -7.13
CA SER A 144 -14.21 1.19 -6.10
C SER A 144 -15.66 1.09 -6.60
N LEU A 145 -16.55 0.68 -5.68
CA LEU A 145 -17.99 0.48 -5.92
C LEU A 145 -18.68 1.74 -6.46
N ALA A 146 -18.26 2.93 -6.02
CA ALA A 146 -18.79 4.20 -6.50
C ALA A 146 -18.75 4.29 -8.03
N ASN A 147 -17.62 3.91 -8.64
CA ASN A 147 -17.48 3.96 -10.09
C ASN A 147 -18.22 2.79 -10.78
N ASP A 148 -18.37 1.63 -10.12
CA ASP A 148 -19.23 0.54 -10.64
C ASP A 148 -20.69 1.00 -10.74
N LEU A 149 -21.21 1.67 -9.70
CA LEU A 149 -22.56 2.24 -9.66
C LEU A 149 -22.75 3.35 -10.70
N SER A 150 -21.76 4.23 -10.89
CA SER A 150 -21.78 5.22 -11.96
C SER A 150 -21.75 4.57 -13.34
N ALA A 151 -20.96 3.52 -13.54
CA ALA A 151 -20.83 2.86 -14.84
C ALA A 151 -22.15 2.21 -15.27
N VAL A 152 -22.84 1.48 -14.40
CA VAL A 152 -24.15 0.89 -14.73
C VAL A 152 -25.25 1.95 -14.94
N ALA A 153 -25.10 3.15 -14.37
CA ALA A 153 -26.02 4.26 -14.60
C ALA A 153 -25.76 5.01 -15.94
N MET A 154 -24.60 4.81 -16.58
CA MET A 154 -24.21 5.49 -17.81
C MET A 154 -24.31 4.57 -19.02
N ASN A 155 -25.20 4.90 -19.96
CA ASN A 155 -25.40 4.09 -21.18
C ASN A 155 -24.12 3.92 -22.03
N THR A 156 -23.22 4.91 -22.00
CA THR A 156 -21.98 4.91 -22.78
C THR A 156 -20.82 4.14 -22.12
N SER A 157 -21.01 3.59 -20.91
CA SER A 157 -19.94 2.89 -20.18
C SER A 157 -19.61 1.50 -20.74
N GLY A 158 -20.48 0.96 -21.60
CA GLY A 158 -20.46 -0.43 -22.06
C GLY A 158 -21.16 -1.42 -21.11
N ILE A 159 -21.57 -0.99 -19.92
CA ILE A 159 -22.37 -1.78 -18.97
C ILE A 159 -23.61 -1.04 -18.45
N GLY A 160 -24.02 0.03 -19.13
CA GLY A 160 -25.20 0.81 -18.75
C GLY A 160 -26.47 -0.04 -18.74
N GLY A 161 -27.28 0.10 -17.69
CA GLY A 161 -28.52 -0.64 -17.50
C GLY A 161 -28.36 -2.10 -17.05
N LEU A 162 -27.12 -2.57 -16.82
CA LEU A 162 -26.85 -3.96 -16.45
C LEU A 162 -26.71 -4.16 -14.93
N SER A 163 -26.94 -5.39 -14.49
CA SER A 163 -26.86 -5.78 -13.08
C SER A 163 -25.43 -6.11 -12.64
N LEU A 164 -25.01 -5.68 -11.46
CA LEU A 164 -23.76 -6.06 -10.82
C LEU A 164 -23.86 -7.42 -10.09
N LEU A 165 -25.06 -7.98 -9.97
CA LEU A 165 -25.27 -9.30 -9.35
C LEU A 165 -25.06 -10.42 -10.36
N ARG A 166 -24.17 -11.36 -10.05
CA ARG A 166 -23.80 -12.47 -10.96
C ARG A 166 -24.95 -13.44 -11.25
N SER A 167 -25.96 -13.50 -10.37
CA SER A 167 -27.14 -14.33 -10.55
C SER A 167 -28.13 -13.77 -11.58
N SER A 168 -27.99 -12.50 -11.94
CA SER A 168 -28.90 -11.83 -12.88
C SER A 168 -28.69 -12.33 -14.31
N ALA A 169 -29.78 -12.47 -15.05
CA ALA A 169 -29.72 -12.76 -16.49
C ALA A 169 -29.01 -11.63 -17.28
N ASN A 170 -29.04 -10.41 -16.76
CA ASN A 170 -28.42 -9.22 -17.36
C ASN A 170 -27.13 -8.81 -16.62
N TYR A 171 -26.32 -9.79 -16.20
CA TYR A 171 -25.08 -9.53 -15.48
C TYR A 171 -24.06 -8.72 -16.31
N ALA A 172 -23.60 -7.60 -15.75
CA ALA A 172 -22.78 -6.58 -16.41
C ALA A 172 -21.49 -7.13 -17.04
N PHE A 173 -20.85 -8.11 -16.40
CA PHE A 173 -19.58 -8.66 -16.85
C PHE A 173 -19.71 -10.06 -17.47
N ALA A 174 -20.89 -10.40 -18.00
CA ALA A 174 -21.10 -11.66 -18.72
C ALA A 174 -20.34 -11.67 -20.06
N ASN A 175 -20.43 -10.56 -20.82
CA ASN A 175 -19.88 -10.44 -22.18
C ASN A 175 -18.75 -9.40 -22.29
N THR A 176 -18.37 -8.77 -21.18
CA THR A 176 -17.29 -7.78 -21.13
C THR A 176 -16.51 -7.90 -19.84
N SER A 177 -15.35 -7.27 -19.79
CA SER A 177 -14.51 -7.20 -18.60
C SER A 177 -14.46 -5.78 -18.06
N LEU A 178 -14.15 -5.62 -16.78
CA LEU A 178 -13.94 -4.28 -16.21
C LEU A 178 -12.76 -3.57 -16.90
N PHE A 179 -11.78 -4.32 -17.43
CA PHE A 179 -10.73 -3.80 -18.30
C PHE A 179 -11.28 -3.06 -19.53
N ASN A 180 -12.26 -3.65 -20.23
CA ASN A 180 -12.88 -3.01 -21.40
C ASN A 180 -13.65 -1.75 -21.01
N VAL A 181 -14.37 -1.79 -19.88
CA VAL A 181 -15.06 -0.60 -19.33
C VAL A 181 -14.07 0.52 -19.04
N TYR A 182 -12.89 0.20 -18.50
CA TYR A 182 -11.83 1.16 -18.26
C TYR A 182 -11.23 1.75 -19.54
N ALA A 183 -11.11 0.96 -20.60
CA ALA A 183 -10.68 1.44 -21.90
C ALA A 183 -11.69 2.41 -22.52
N ILE A 184 -12.99 2.12 -22.41
CA ILE A 184 -14.08 3.00 -22.88
C ILE A 184 -14.11 4.31 -22.10
N ASN A 185 -13.97 4.26 -20.77
CA ASN A 185 -14.01 5.44 -19.91
C ASN A 185 -12.70 6.27 -19.94
N GLY A 186 -11.60 5.71 -20.46
CA GLY A 186 -10.29 6.38 -20.52
C GLY A 186 -9.44 6.22 -19.25
N THR A 187 -9.83 5.34 -18.32
CA THR A 187 -8.98 4.97 -17.17
C THR A 187 -7.75 4.17 -17.61
N LEU A 188 -7.86 3.41 -18.69
CA LEU A 188 -6.75 2.68 -19.31
C LEU A 188 -6.53 3.15 -20.74
N ALA A 189 -5.26 3.28 -21.12
CA ALA A 189 -4.89 3.47 -22.51
C ALA A 189 -5.16 2.20 -23.32
N SER A 190 -5.61 2.36 -24.57
CA SER A 190 -5.80 1.29 -25.53
C SER A 190 -5.06 1.64 -26.83
N PRO A 191 -4.04 0.87 -27.26
CA PRO A 191 -3.51 -0.33 -26.60
C PRO A 191 -2.76 -0.01 -25.29
N LEU A 192 -2.59 -1.03 -24.43
CA LEU A 192 -1.81 -0.89 -23.20
C LEU A 192 -0.32 -0.63 -23.51
N PRO A 193 0.35 0.26 -22.76
CA PRO A 193 1.80 0.39 -22.78
C PRO A 193 2.49 -0.91 -22.38
N PRO A 194 3.71 -1.19 -22.86
CA PRO A 194 4.36 -2.49 -22.65
C PRO A 194 4.57 -2.85 -21.17
N GLY A 195 4.96 -1.90 -20.32
CA GLY A 195 5.08 -2.15 -18.87
C GLY A 195 3.74 -2.50 -18.20
N SER A 196 2.65 -1.91 -18.69
CA SER A 196 1.29 -2.26 -18.24
C SER A 196 0.86 -3.65 -18.72
N GLN A 197 1.25 -4.08 -19.91
CA GLN A 197 1.01 -5.45 -20.39
C GLN A 197 1.74 -6.48 -19.51
N LEU A 198 3.00 -6.23 -19.16
CA LEU A 198 3.77 -7.06 -18.22
C LEU A 198 3.13 -7.10 -16.82
N THR A 199 2.59 -5.98 -16.37
CA THR A 199 1.85 -5.94 -15.10
C THR A 199 0.63 -6.85 -15.16
N THR A 200 -0.11 -6.83 -16.28
CA THR A 200 -1.29 -7.69 -16.43
C THR A 200 -0.96 -9.17 -16.58
N SER A 201 0.19 -9.52 -17.15
CA SER A 201 0.62 -10.92 -17.26
C SER A 201 1.06 -11.49 -15.91
N LEU A 202 1.69 -10.66 -15.06
CA LEU A 202 2.14 -11.07 -13.73
C LEU A 202 0.99 -11.09 -12.70
N LEU A 203 0.23 -10.00 -12.58
CA LEU A 203 -0.75 -9.80 -11.50
C LEU A 203 -2.18 -10.20 -11.90
N GLY A 204 -2.46 -10.28 -13.20
CA GLY A 204 -3.80 -10.48 -13.74
C GLY A 204 -4.40 -9.20 -14.35
N PRO A 205 -5.63 -9.27 -14.87
CA PRO A 205 -6.23 -8.16 -15.59
C PRO A 205 -6.56 -6.98 -14.67
N PHE A 206 -6.27 -5.75 -15.14
CA PHE A 206 -6.73 -4.52 -14.50
C PHE A 206 -8.25 -4.51 -14.29
N GLY A 207 -8.68 -3.89 -13.20
CA GLY A 207 -10.05 -3.96 -12.69
C GLY A 207 -10.33 -5.17 -11.80
N SER A 208 -9.48 -6.21 -11.81
CA SER A 208 -9.65 -7.41 -10.96
C SER A 208 -8.46 -7.68 -10.04
N ILE A 209 -7.60 -6.68 -9.82
CA ILE A 209 -6.44 -6.75 -8.93
C ILE A 209 -6.82 -6.12 -7.59
N ASP A 210 -6.86 -6.93 -6.53
CA ASP A 210 -7.14 -6.46 -5.19
C ASP A 210 -5.84 -6.02 -4.51
N MET A 211 -5.74 -4.76 -4.10
CA MET A 211 -4.58 -4.25 -3.37
C MET A 211 -4.84 -4.31 -1.86
N VAL A 212 -3.92 -4.88 -1.11
CA VAL A 212 -4.01 -5.02 0.36
C VAL A 212 -2.83 -4.33 1.04
N TYR A 213 -3.10 -3.68 2.17
CA TYR A 213 -2.04 -3.12 3.00
C TYR A 213 -1.52 -4.20 3.94
N VAL A 214 -0.23 -4.52 3.85
CA VAL A 214 0.43 -5.44 4.78
C VAL A 214 1.09 -4.63 5.88
N PRO A 215 0.61 -4.68 7.13
CA PRO A 215 1.22 -3.93 8.23
C PRO A 215 2.59 -4.55 8.59
N PRO A 216 3.55 -3.74 9.08
CA PRO A 216 4.80 -4.27 9.62
C PRO A 216 4.52 -5.27 10.76
N PRO A 217 5.15 -6.45 10.79
CA PRO A 217 4.92 -7.43 11.86
C PRO A 217 5.15 -6.84 13.26
N PRO A 218 4.35 -7.19 14.28
CA PRO A 218 4.48 -6.63 15.63
C PRO A 218 5.88 -6.78 16.22
N LYS A 219 6.55 -7.92 15.98
CA LYS A 219 7.93 -8.14 16.41
C LYS A 219 8.90 -7.10 15.81
N VAL A 220 8.72 -6.73 14.54
CA VAL A 220 9.54 -5.70 13.87
C VAL A 220 9.33 -4.36 14.56
N GLN A 221 8.08 -4.00 14.87
CA GLN A 221 7.76 -2.75 15.56
C GLN A 221 8.38 -2.71 16.96
N GLN A 222 8.34 -3.81 17.71
CA GLN A 222 8.96 -3.94 19.03
C GLN A 222 10.49 -3.79 18.95
N LEU A 223 11.16 -4.52 18.04
CA LEU A 223 12.61 -4.38 17.86
C LEU A 223 12.98 -2.95 17.48
N MET A 224 12.23 -2.32 16.58
CA MET A 224 12.46 -0.94 16.17
C MET A 224 12.33 0.03 17.35
N SER A 225 11.34 -0.16 18.24
CA SER A 225 11.23 0.63 19.47
C SER A 225 12.47 0.47 20.35
N THR A 226 12.88 -0.78 20.60
CA THR A 226 14.09 -1.09 21.39
C THR A 226 15.35 -0.48 20.80
N LEU A 227 15.55 -0.60 19.48
CA LEU A 227 16.72 -0.03 18.80
C LEU A 227 16.70 1.49 18.86
N LEU A 228 15.54 2.13 18.69
CA LEU A 228 15.42 3.59 18.81
C LEU A 228 15.78 4.07 20.22
N GLU A 229 15.37 3.36 21.26
CA GLU A 229 15.78 3.65 22.64
C GLU A 229 17.28 3.46 22.84
N LEU A 230 17.85 2.35 22.35
CA LEU A 230 19.29 2.08 22.41
C LEU A 230 20.13 3.15 21.69
N THR A 231 19.62 3.73 20.59
CA THR A 231 20.31 4.84 19.92
C THR A 231 20.25 6.15 20.70
N ARG A 232 19.24 6.36 21.55
CA ARG A 232 19.01 7.61 22.29
C ARG A 232 19.62 7.61 23.67
N ALA A 233 19.61 6.47 24.37
CA ALA A 233 20.09 6.36 25.75
C ALA A 233 21.52 6.91 25.95
N PRO A 234 22.51 6.65 25.06
CA PRO A 234 23.87 7.18 25.24
C PRO A 234 23.95 8.72 25.19
N LEU A 235 22.99 9.38 24.53
CA LEU A 235 23.00 10.84 24.37
C LEU A 235 22.71 11.59 25.68
N ALA A 236 22.07 10.93 26.64
CA ALA A 236 21.87 11.46 28.00
C ALA A 236 23.15 11.39 28.86
N GLY A 237 24.22 10.77 28.34
CA GLY A 237 25.50 10.62 29.03
C GLY A 237 26.40 11.85 28.91
N THR A 238 27.63 11.64 28.45
CA THR A 238 28.67 12.69 28.45
C THR A 238 28.66 13.51 27.16
N LEU A 239 29.26 14.71 27.22
CA LEU A 239 29.48 15.57 26.05
C LEU A 239 30.31 14.88 24.96
N ALA A 240 31.19 13.94 25.33
CA ALA A 240 31.98 13.16 24.37
C ALA A 240 31.10 12.25 23.50
N VAL A 241 30.08 11.60 24.09
CA VAL A 241 29.12 10.76 23.35
C VAL A 241 28.34 11.61 22.36
N GLN A 242 27.86 12.77 22.82
CA GLN A 242 27.13 13.71 21.98
C GLN A 242 28.00 14.20 20.82
N ALA A 243 29.25 14.61 21.09
CA ALA A 243 30.19 15.03 20.05
C ALA A 243 30.45 13.93 19.02
N ALA A 244 30.64 12.68 19.45
CA ALA A 244 30.83 11.54 18.56
C ALA A 244 29.59 11.27 17.68
N TYR A 245 28.39 11.37 18.26
CA TYR A 245 27.13 11.25 17.51
C TYR A 245 26.96 12.38 16.48
N TYR A 246 27.25 13.63 16.87
CA TYR A 246 27.14 14.79 15.97
C TYR A 246 28.17 14.76 14.84
N ASN A 247 29.32 14.11 15.05
CA ASN A 247 30.36 13.88 14.04
C ASN A 247 29.95 12.88 12.94
N ILE A 248 28.83 12.17 13.10
CA ILE A 248 28.22 11.43 12.00
C ILE A 248 27.55 12.46 11.08
N THR A 249 28.13 12.73 9.91
CA THR A 249 27.56 13.70 8.95
C THR A 249 26.60 12.99 7.98
N PRO A 250 25.27 13.22 8.09
CA PRO A 250 24.31 12.67 7.14
C PRO A 250 24.43 13.32 5.76
N LEU A 251 24.11 12.55 4.72
CA LEU A 251 23.88 13.09 3.39
C LEU A 251 22.53 13.82 3.34
N ASP A 252 22.44 14.88 2.54
CA ASP A 252 21.17 15.54 2.23
C ASP A 252 20.23 14.63 1.44
N ILE A 253 20.81 13.69 0.68
CA ILE A 253 20.11 12.74 -0.19
C ILE A 253 20.97 11.50 -0.47
N SER A 254 20.34 10.35 -0.62
CA SER A 254 20.97 9.07 -0.94
C SER A 254 20.11 8.28 -1.93
N TYR A 255 20.76 7.53 -2.82
CA TYR A 255 20.13 6.77 -3.90
C TYR A 255 20.54 5.30 -3.88
N PRO A 256 20.22 4.54 -2.82
CA PRO A 256 20.65 3.16 -2.69
C PRO A 256 20.01 2.27 -3.76
N VAL A 257 20.83 1.39 -4.35
CA VAL A 257 20.40 0.40 -5.34
C VAL A 257 20.88 -1.01 -4.94
N PRO A 258 19.99 -2.02 -4.96
CA PRO A 258 20.38 -3.41 -4.80
C PRO A 258 21.52 -3.82 -5.73
N GLY A 259 22.54 -4.46 -5.15
CA GLY A 259 23.78 -4.78 -5.86
C GLY A 259 23.59 -5.74 -7.03
N ALA A 260 22.58 -6.62 -6.98
CA ALA A 260 22.32 -7.54 -8.09
C ALA A 260 21.85 -6.81 -9.35
N TRP A 261 21.13 -5.69 -9.22
CA TRP A 261 20.77 -4.87 -10.37
C TRP A 261 21.93 -4.04 -10.90
N LEU A 262 22.82 -3.57 -10.02
CA LEU A 262 24.06 -2.90 -10.45
C LEU A 262 25.00 -3.87 -11.18
N ALA A 263 24.90 -5.17 -10.92
CA ALA A 263 25.68 -6.21 -11.56
C ALA A 263 25.12 -6.67 -12.92
N LEU A 264 23.95 -6.17 -13.35
CA LEU A 264 23.41 -6.46 -14.67
C LEU A 264 24.32 -5.90 -15.78
N PRO A 265 24.46 -6.57 -16.94
CA PRO A 265 25.29 -6.07 -18.04
C PRO A 265 24.89 -4.67 -18.53
N TYR A 266 23.58 -4.36 -18.46
CA TYR A 266 23.04 -3.04 -18.74
C TYR A 266 22.12 -2.62 -17.58
N PRO A 267 22.65 -1.93 -16.55
CA PRO A 267 21.91 -1.56 -15.36
C PRO A 267 21.04 -0.32 -15.64
N ALA A 268 20.09 -0.44 -16.55
CA ALA A 268 19.15 0.63 -16.87
C ALA A 268 17.70 0.13 -16.77
N SER A 269 16.88 0.88 -16.04
CA SER A 269 15.47 0.54 -15.80
C SER A 269 14.52 1.53 -16.48
N TYR A 270 13.30 1.07 -16.72
CA TYR A 270 12.18 1.85 -17.27
C TYR A 270 11.11 2.13 -16.20
N GLY A 271 11.50 2.20 -14.93
CA GLY A 271 10.59 2.43 -13.80
C GLY A 271 10.24 1.15 -13.04
N GLY A 272 9.49 1.28 -11.94
CA GLY A 272 9.24 0.17 -11.01
C GLY A 272 7.86 0.13 -10.35
N SER A 273 6.90 0.88 -10.86
CA SER A 273 5.57 0.94 -10.29
C SER A 273 4.56 0.23 -11.20
N PRO A 274 3.91 -0.87 -10.76
CA PRO A 274 2.79 -1.47 -11.50
C PRO A 274 1.57 -0.52 -11.59
N LEU A 275 1.59 0.58 -10.83
CA LEU A 275 0.58 1.63 -10.87
C LEU A 275 0.84 2.65 -12.00
N CYS A 276 1.93 2.53 -12.75
CA CYS A 276 2.28 3.44 -13.84
C CYS A 276 2.72 2.68 -15.10
N PRO A 277 2.61 3.29 -16.29
CA PRO A 277 3.30 2.75 -17.46
C PRO A 277 4.81 2.82 -17.27
N ASP A 278 5.55 2.06 -18.08
CA ASP A 278 6.99 2.21 -18.18
C ASP A 278 7.35 3.63 -18.66
N ILE A 279 8.46 4.17 -18.16
CA ILE A 279 8.96 5.47 -18.61
C ILE A 279 9.51 5.34 -20.03
N THR A 280 9.51 6.42 -20.81
CA THR A 280 9.86 6.38 -22.24
C THR A 280 11.37 6.23 -22.49
N ALA A 281 12.21 6.74 -21.58
CA ALA A 281 13.65 6.69 -21.67
C ALA A 281 14.25 5.95 -20.46
N SER A 282 15.13 4.98 -20.71
CA SER A 282 15.79 4.24 -19.63
C SER A 282 16.60 5.16 -18.72
N ARG A 283 16.70 4.77 -17.45
CA ARG A 283 17.52 5.46 -16.46
C ARG A 283 18.57 4.51 -15.93
N LEU A 284 19.83 4.94 -15.99
CA LEU A 284 20.93 4.21 -15.39
C LEU A 284 20.72 4.12 -13.88
N MET A 285 20.79 2.90 -13.35
CA MET A 285 20.58 2.63 -11.94
C MET A 285 21.72 3.13 -11.06
N THR A 286 22.86 3.52 -11.65
CA THR A 286 23.89 4.27 -10.94
C THR A 286 23.41 5.62 -10.41
N ALA A 287 22.29 6.14 -10.94
CA ALA A 287 21.63 7.35 -10.44
C ALA A 287 20.47 7.06 -9.46
N GLY A 288 20.28 5.80 -9.04
CA GLY A 288 19.20 5.37 -8.15
C GLY A 288 18.10 4.55 -8.83
N LEU A 289 17.08 4.18 -8.04
CA LEU A 289 15.86 3.57 -8.57
C LEU A 289 14.91 4.68 -9.07
N PHE A 290 14.12 4.38 -10.09
CA PHE A 290 13.21 5.35 -10.71
C PHE A 290 11.78 4.83 -10.74
N ALA A 291 10.82 5.75 -10.59
CA ALA A 291 9.39 5.53 -10.67
C ALA A 291 8.92 4.28 -9.91
N ILE A 292 9.42 4.10 -8.68
CA ILE A 292 8.96 3.05 -7.76
C ILE A 292 7.56 3.37 -7.24
N VAL A 293 6.88 2.38 -6.66
CA VAL A 293 5.56 2.59 -6.04
C VAL A 293 5.64 3.68 -4.99
N SER A 294 4.77 4.68 -5.12
CA SER A 294 4.58 5.73 -4.13
C SER A 294 3.09 6.05 -4.02
N TYR A 295 2.66 6.37 -2.80
CA TYR A 295 1.29 6.78 -2.52
C TYR A 295 0.97 8.14 -3.17
N ASP A 296 1.90 9.09 -3.06
CA ASP A 296 1.72 10.49 -3.41
C ASP A 296 2.19 10.85 -4.83
N ALA A 297 3.05 10.03 -5.45
CA ALA A 297 3.56 10.26 -6.78
C ALA A 297 2.49 10.09 -7.88
N ILE A 298 2.57 10.96 -8.89
CA ILE A 298 1.87 10.81 -10.17
C ILE A 298 2.73 10.05 -11.17
N CYS A 299 2.11 9.49 -12.21
CA CYS A 299 2.86 8.85 -13.29
C CYS A 299 3.49 9.89 -14.22
N LEU A 300 4.81 10.03 -14.16
CA LEU A 300 5.59 10.88 -15.06
C LEU A 300 6.31 10.04 -16.11
N SER A 301 5.63 9.65 -17.18
CA SER A 301 6.18 8.72 -18.18
C SER A 301 7.43 9.26 -18.90
N ALA A 302 7.58 10.58 -19.03
CA ALA A 302 8.72 11.17 -19.73
C ALA A 302 10.01 11.20 -18.88
N SER A 303 9.91 11.56 -17.61
CA SER A 303 11.08 11.78 -16.75
C SER A 303 11.29 10.68 -15.71
N GLY A 304 10.21 10.03 -15.26
CA GLY A 304 10.17 9.31 -14.00
C GLY A 304 10.36 10.22 -12.79
N THR A 305 10.38 9.61 -11.60
CA THR A 305 10.76 10.25 -10.34
C THR A 305 11.79 9.38 -9.66
N THR A 306 12.90 9.94 -9.19
CA THR A 306 13.94 9.17 -8.51
C THR A 306 13.51 8.79 -7.09
N ALA A 307 13.69 7.53 -6.73
CA ALA A 307 13.56 7.05 -5.36
C ALA A 307 14.76 7.56 -4.56
N ARG A 308 14.48 8.36 -3.53
CA ARG A 308 15.52 8.95 -2.69
C ARG A 308 15.23 8.69 -1.23
N ILE A 309 16.28 8.64 -0.43
CA ILE A 309 16.21 8.66 1.02
C ILE A 309 16.92 9.92 1.50
N GLN A 310 16.37 10.57 2.54
CA GLN A 310 17.02 11.65 3.26
C GLN A 310 17.46 11.10 4.62
N PRO A 311 18.67 10.52 4.71
CA PRO A 311 19.10 9.83 5.92
C PRO A 311 19.32 10.81 7.07
N THR A 312 19.02 10.36 8.28
CA THR A 312 19.41 11.06 9.52
C THR A 312 20.52 10.29 10.23
N ARG A 313 21.19 10.92 11.19
CA ARG A 313 22.16 10.24 12.07
C ARG A 313 21.56 9.01 12.74
N GLN A 314 20.32 9.10 13.22
CA GLN A 314 19.60 7.97 13.81
C GLN A 314 19.33 6.86 12.78
N HIS A 315 19.00 7.19 11.53
CA HIS A 315 18.85 6.20 10.46
C HIS A 315 20.15 5.44 10.19
N TYR A 316 21.31 6.10 10.17
CA TYR A 316 22.60 5.42 9.98
C TYR A 316 22.96 4.49 11.12
N VAL A 317 22.80 4.94 12.36
CA VAL A 317 23.06 4.07 13.53
C VAL A 317 22.15 2.86 13.49
N LEU A 318 20.85 3.06 13.25
CA LEU A 318 19.86 1.99 13.15
C LEU A 318 20.16 1.03 12.00
N SER A 319 20.45 1.53 10.80
CA SER A 319 20.72 0.68 9.63
C SER A 319 22.00 -0.12 9.79
N ALA A 320 23.04 0.46 10.39
CA ALA A 320 24.28 -0.24 10.71
C ALA A 320 24.07 -1.34 11.77
N LEU A 321 23.23 -1.10 12.78
CA LEU A 321 22.83 -2.13 13.75
C LEU A 321 22.07 -3.28 13.06
N MET A 322 21.06 -2.96 12.25
CA MET A 322 20.25 -3.95 11.52
C MET A 322 21.09 -4.79 10.53
N ALA A 323 22.06 -4.16 9.88
CA ALA A 323 23.01 -4.83 9.01
C ALA A 323 24.11 -5.58 9.78
N GLN A 324 24.21 -5.39 11.10
CA GLN A 324 25.25 -5.93 11.98
C GLN A 324 26.66 -5.57 11.50
N LEU A 325 26.85 -4.30 11.15
CA LEU A 325 28.15 -3.80 10.74
C LEU A 325 29.07 -3.67 11.95
N ASP A 326 30.33 -4.00 11.73
CA ASP A 326 31.40 -3.93 12.73
C ASP A 326 32.69 -3.34 12.10
N SER A 327 33.77 -3.27 12.88
CA SER A 327 35.05 -2.74 12.40
C SER A 327 35.73 -3.59 11.32
N SER A 328 35.31 -4.86 11.13
CA SER A 328 35.84 -5.77 10.11
C SER A 328 35.06 -5.69 8.79
N THR A 329 33.91 -5.03 8.79
CA THR A 329 33.04 -4.90 7.63
C THR A 329 33.75 -4.21 6.47
N ASN A 330 33.64 -4.79 5.26
CA ASN A 330 34.14 -4.18 4.04
C ASN A 330 33.29 -2.97 3.63
N MET A 331 33.69 -1.78 4.10
CA MET A 331 33.00 -0.52 3.83
C MET A 331 32.86 -0.23 2.33
N THR A 332 33.84 -0.61 1.51
CA THR A 332 33.78 -0.41 0.05
C THR A 332 32.60 -1.15 -0.57
N ARG A 333 32.32 -2.38 -0.12
CA ARG A 333 31.16 -3.15 -0.61
C ARG A 333 29.82 -2.53 -0.17
N VAL A 334 29.74 -2.06 1.07
CA VAL A 334 28.51 -1.39 1.57
C VAL A 334 28.27 -0.09 0.80
N CYS A 335 29.31 0.72 0.61
CA CYS A 335 29.21 2.00 -0.07
C CYS A 335 28.98 1.89 -1.59
N ALA A 336 29.29 0.74 -2.21
CA ALA A 336 29.00 0.50 -3.62
C ALA A 336 27.50 0.50 -3.95
N HIS A 337 26.61 0.39 -2.95
CA HIS A 337 25.17 0.47 -3.15
C HIS A 337 24.65 1.89 -3.37
N ASP A 338 25.42 2.94 -3.03
CA ASP A 338 25.07 4.34 -3.30
C ASP A 338 26.14 4.97 -4.19
N VAL A 339 26.08 4.62 -5.47
CA VAL A 339 27.14 4.89 -6.47
C VAL A 339 27.48 6.38 -6.57
N ALA A 340 26.49 7.27 -6.36
CA ALA A 340 26.70 8.72 -6.40
C ALA A 340 27.50 9.27 -5.20
N TYR A 341 27.55 8.55 -4.07
CA TYR A 341 28.08 9.04 -2.80
C TYR A 341 29.06 8.06 -2.11
N VAL A 342 29.76 7.24 -2.89
CA VAL A 342 30.70 6.21 -2.38
C VAL A 342 31.74 6.79 -1.41
N LEU A 343 32.33 7.94 -1.76
CA LEU A 343 33.37 8.57 -0.94
C LEU A 343 32.83 9.10 0.39
N GLN A 344 31.67 9.75 0.36
CA GLN A 344 31.00 10.28 1.54
C GLN A 344 30.50 9.14 2.43
N CYS A 345 30.04 8.04 1.84
CA CYS A 345 29.69 6.82 2.56
C CYS A 345 30.84 6.26 3.36
N ALA A 346 32.04 6.16 2.79
CA ALA A 346 33.21 5.67 3.52
C ALA A 346 33.52 6.53 4.76
N VAL A 347 33.18 7.82 4.74
CA VAL A 347 33.36 8.74 5.88
C VAL A 347 32.26 8.53 6.93
N TYR A 348 30.98 8.71 6.57
CA TYR A 348 29.91 8.63 7.57
C TYR A 348 29.76 7.24 8.16
N LEU A 349 30.03 6.18 7.37
CA LEU A 349 29.89 4.80 7.83
C LEU A 349 30.96 4.45 8.85
N ARG A 350 32.19 4.93 8.65
CA ARG A 350 33.28 4.76 9.62
C ARG A 350 32.95 5.44 10.96
N SER A 351 32.49 6.69 10.92
CA SER A 351 32.06 7.40 12.13
C SER A 351 30.89 6.70 12.80
N THR A 352 29.94 6.17 12.04
CA THR A 352 28.77 5.44 12.54
C THR A 352 29.18 4.15 13.26
N VAL A 353 29.99 3.31 12.62
CA VAL A 353 30.48 2.05 13.22
C VAL A 353 31.34 2.32 14.46
N SER A 354 32.21 3.34 14.41
CA SER A 354 33.01 3.73 15.57
C SER A 354 32.14 4.19 16.75
N TYR A 355 31.10 4.99 16.49
CA TYR A 355 30.14 5.41 17.51
C TYR A 355 29.41 4.22 18.12
N ILE A 356 28.90 3.30 17.28
CA ILE A 356 28.20 2.10 17.74
C ILE A 356 29.10 1.27 18.65
N ASN A 357 30.32 0.95 18.21
CA ASN A 357 31.24 0.11 18.97
C ASN A 357 31.65 0.74 20.31
N SER A 358 31.67 2.08 20.40
CA SER A 358 32.15 2.79 21.59
C SER A 358 31.04 3.06 22.61
N TYR A 359 29.80 3.28 22.14
CA TYR A 359 28.76 3.90 22.98
C TYR A 359 27.41 3.18 22.95
N VAL A 360 27.14 2.32 21.98
CA VAL A 360 25.84 1.64 21.86
C VAL A 360 25.94 0.25 22.49
N PRO A 361 25.16 -0.05 23.55
CA PRO A 361 25.17 -1.38 24.15
C PRO A 361 24.68 -2.44 23.16
N GLN A 362 25.54 -3.39 22.81
CA GLN A 362 25.19 -4.51 21.94
C GLN A 362 25.16 -5.81 22.74
N SER A 363 24.02 -6.12 23.37
CA SER A 363 23.84 -7.41 24.02
C SER A 363 23.62 -8.52 23.00
N GLU A 364 24.01 -9.75 23.34
CA GLU A 364 23.78 -10.93 22.51
C GLU A 364 22.29 -11.10 22.19
N ALA A 365 21.41 -10.79 23.15
CA ALA A 365 19.96 -10.82 22.96
C ALA A 365 19.47 -9.85 21.86
N VAL A 366 20.05 -8.65 21.76
CA VAL A 366 19.70 -7.68 20.71
C VAL A 366 20.17 -8.19 19.36
N ARG A 367 21.39 -8.74 19.27
CA ARG A 367 21.92 -9.33 18.02
C ARG A 367 21.08 -10.51 17.54
N ALA A 368 20.71 -11.41 18.43
CA ALA A 368 19.82 -12.54 18.14
C ALA A 368 18.44 -12.05 17.67
N SER A 369 17.89 -11.01 18.30
CA SER A 369 16.60 -10.42 17.88
C SER A 369 16.66 -9.83 16.48
N ILE A 370 17.77 -9.19 16.10
CA ILE A 370 17.97 -8.66 14.74
C ILE A 370 17.99 -9.80 13.70
N LEU A 371 18.58 -10.95 14.03
CA LEU A 371 18.58 -12.13 13.15
C LEU A 371 17.18 -12.74 13.00
N ASP A 372 16.44 -12.95 14.10
CA ASP A 372 15.05 -13.44 14.07
C ASP A 372 14.16 -12.54 13.21
N ILE A 373 14.31 -11.22 13.34
CA ILE A 373 13.57 -10.26 12.54
C ILE A 373 13.97 -10.29 11.08
N ARG A 374 15.26 -10.45 10.76
CA ARG A 374 15.72 -10.59 9.37
C ARG A 374 15.03 -11.77 8.69
N ASP A 375 14.94 -12.91 9.36
CA ASP A 375 14.30 -14.10 8.80
C ASP A 375 12.77 -13.95 8.74
N THR A 376 12.16 -13.31 9.74
CA THR A 376 10.74 -12.95 9.73
C THR A 376 10.38 -12.05 8.54
N VAL A 377 11.20 -11.03 8.25
CA VAL A 377 10.98 -10.11 7.12
C VAL A 377 11.21 -10.81 5.78
N ARG A 378 12.21 -11.70 5.69
CA ARG A 378 12.43 -12.52 4.48
C ARG A 378 11.26 -13.45 4.18
N ALA A 379 10.62 -14.01 5.21
CA ALA A 379 9.45 -14.87 5.06
C ALA A 379 8.20 -14.15 4.51
N LEU A 380 8.20 -12.80 4.49
CA LEU A 380 7.13 -12.02 3.86
C LEU A 380 7.26 -11.94 2.32
N ASP A 381 8.37 -12.41 1.75
CA ASP A 381 8.61 -12.43 0.30
C ASP A 381 8.40 -11.06 -0.38
N ILE A 382 8.97 -10.02 0.24
CA ILE A 382 8.86 -8.64 -0.25
C ILE A 382 9.87 -8.44 -1.38
N SER A 383 9.38 -8.12 -2.58
CA SER A 383 10.22 -7.77 -3.72
C SER A 383 9.88 -6.39 -4.27
N PHE A 384 10.90 -5.72 -4.79
CA PHE A 384 10.73 -4.62 -5.72
C PHE A 384 10.44 -5.14 -7.12
N LEU A 385 9.71 -4.34 -7.88
CA LEU A 385 9.41 -4.57 -9.28
C LEU A 385 10.14 -3.52 -10.12
N LEU A 386 10.81 -3.94 -11.19
CA LEU A 386 11.41 -3.03 -12.17
C LEU A 386 11.14 -3.51 -13.60
N PHE A 387 10.93 -2.54 -14.50
CA PHE A 387 10.84 -2.76 -15.93
C PHE A 387 12.23 -2.67 -16.57
N PHE A 388 12.63 -3.69 -17.32
CA PHE A 388 13.87 -3.78 -18.06
C PHE A 388 13.60 -4.02 -19.55
N ARG A 389 14.65 -3.91 -20.38
CA ARG A 389 14.64 -4.36 -21.78
C ARG A 389 15.94 -5.09 -22.08
N ASP A 390 15.87 -6.41 -22.31
CA ASP A 390 17.06 -7.26 -22.53
C ASP A 390 17.79 -6.91 -23.84
N ASN A 391 17.02 -6.57 -24.87
CA ASN A 391 17.44 -5.91 -26.10
C ASN A 391 16.53 -4.70 -26.27
N ALA A 392 16.99 -3.63 -26.95
CA ALA A 392 16.29 -2.33 -27.03
C ALA A 392 14.78 -2.36 -27.40
N SER A 393 14.24 -3.51 -27.83
CA SER A 393 12.85 -3.75 -28.22
C SER A 393 12.00 -4.63 -27.27
N THR A 394 12.56 -5.55 -26.47
CA THR A 394 11.72 -6.51 -25.71
C THR A 394 11.63 -6.15 -24.23
N PRO A 395 10.45 -5.75 -23.73
CA PRO A 395 10.26 -5.40 -22.32
C PRO A 395 10.21 -6.66 -21.45
N VAL A 396 10.92 -6.63 -20.33
CA VAL A 396 11.00 -7.71 -19.35
C VAL A 396 10.69 -7.15 -17.97
N LEU A 397 10.00 -7.94 -17.15
CA LEU A 397 9.72 -7.63 -15.76
C LEU A 397 10.69 -8.41 -14.87
N GLN A 398 11.41 -7.74 -13.99
CA GLN A 398 12.21 -8.41 -12.96
C GLN A 398 11.70 -8.06 -11.58
N LEU A 399 11.61 -9.09 -10.75
CA LEU A 399 11.30 -9.01 -9.33
C LEU A 399 12.59 -9.30 -8.55
N GLN A 400 12.89 -8.48 -7.55
CA GLN A 400 14.03 -8.74 -6.66
C GLN A 400 13.70 -8.36 -5.22
#